data_AF-A0A7W6C0Y1-F1
#
_entry.id   AF-A0A7W6C0Y1-F1
#
_cell.length_a   1.000
_cell.length_b   1.000
_cell.length_c   1.000
_cell.angle_alpha   90.00
_cell.angle_beta   90.00
_cell.angle_gamma   90.00
#
_symmetry.space_group_name_H-M   'P 1'
#
loop_
_entity.id
_entity.type
_entity.pdbx_description
1 polymer ?
#
loop_
_entity_poly.entity_id
_entity_poly.type
_entity_poly.pdbx_seq_one_letter_code
_entity_poly.pdbx_strand_id
1 'polypeptide(L)'
;MDTIVPATSTGLGAALPGAAVITLPRENSELGALWRRYDARPVRLLRTREGRALSLERYLRASEFMGSLTSSTADDTAYFFYSAGIVAQLAMSSHLLDVGFPDMWCAKYIGLHVDRSLAYANATAFGYEDAATERLMDVLSPYWKWNSLSRAQGIEPDDGGFASDEVREIIVRLFEHVAEVTGHIRPARRAARS
;
A
#
# COMPACT_ATOMS: atom_id res chain seq x y z
N MET A 1 -64.33 19.58 -32.10
CA MET A 1 -63.09 19.31 -32.85
C MET A 1 -61.99 19.78 -31.92
N ASP A 2 -61.59 18.88 -31.02
CA ASP A 2 -60.82 19.21 -29.82
C ASP A 2 -59.55 18.37 -29.85
N THR A 3 -58.44 19.03 -30.17
CA THR A 3 -57.12 18.43 -30.34
C THR A 3 -56.44 18.36 -28.97
N ILE A 4 -56.48 17.19 -28.34
CA ILE A 4 -55.71 16.90 -27.13
C ILE A 4 -54.34 16.37 -27.56
N VAL A 5 -53.30 17.16 -27.32
CA VAL A 5 -51.89 16.74 -27.42
C VAL A 5 -51.46 16.16 -26.08
N PRO A 6 -50.90 14.95 -25.99
CA PRO A 6 -50.21 14.52 -24.79
C PRO A 6 -48.74 14.98 -24.85
N ALA A 7 -48.33 15.74 -23.83
CA ALA A 7 -46.95 16.04 -23.55
C ALA A 7 -46.25 14.76 -23.04
N THR A 8 -45.33 14.22 -23.84
CA THR A 8 -44.33 13.25 -23.38
C THR A 8 -43.20 14.00 -22.68
N SER A 9 -43.06 13.82 -21.37
CA SER A 9 -41.81 14.15 -20.68
C SER A 9 -41.49 13.03 -19.69
N THR A 10 -40.97 11.93 -20.25
CA THR A 10 -40.36 10.85 -19.46
C THR A 10 -38.88 11.17 -19.40
N GLY A 11 -38.45 11.71 -18.25
CA GLY A 11 -37.02 11.81 -17.94
C GLY A 11 -36.41 10.42 -17.82
N LEU A 12 -35.28 10.19 -18.49
CA LEU A 12 -34.40 9.05 -18.22
C LEU A 12 -33.08 9.26 -18.96
N GLY A 13 -31.98 9.15 -18.23
CA GLY A 13 -30.65 9.02 -18.81
C GLY A 13 -29.59 9.98 -18.27
N ALA A 14 -29.54 10.23 -16.95
CA ALA A 14 -28.28 10.64 -16.35
C ALA A 14 -27.29 9.49 -16.58
N ALA A 15 -26.28 9.75 -17.40
CA ALA A 15 -25.21 8.82 -17.71
C ALA A 15 -24.57 8.35 -16.39
N LEU A 16 -24.58 7.03 -16.16
CA LEU A 16 -23.77 6.41 -15.12
C LEU A 16 -22.30 6.81 -15.36
N PRO A 17 -21.55 7.23 -14.33
CA PRO A 17 -20.13 7.49 -14.50
C PRO A 17 -19.47 6.21 -15.02
N GLY A 18 -18.82 6.34 -16.17
CA GLY A 18 -18.24 5.22 -16.92
C GLY A 18 -17.40 4.33 -16.01
N ALA A 19 -17.72 3.05 -15.98
CA ALA A 19 -16.85 2.04 -15.40
C ALA A 19 -15.45 2.23 -16.00
N ALA A 20 -14.48 2.58 -15.15
CA ALA A 20 -13.09 2.75 -15.56
C ALA A 20 -12.65 1.51 -16.34
N VAL A 21 -12.08 1.73 -17.53
CA VAL A 21 -11.72 0.68 -18.48
C VAL A 21 -10.81 -0.34 -17.79
N ILE A 22 -11.32 -1.56 -17.62
CA ILE A 22 -10.59 -2.67 -17.00
C ILE A 22 -9.99 -3.54 -18.10
N THR A 23 -8.82 -3.17 -18.59
CA THR A 23 -7.98 -4.07 -19.39
C THR A 23 -7.23 -5.01 -18.47
N LEU A 24 -7.27 -6.31 -18.74
CA LEU A 24 -6.27 -7.23 -18.19
C LEU A 24 -4.90 -6.68 -18.59
N PRO A 25 -3.95 -6.54 -17.64
CA PRO A 25 -2.57 -6.27 -18.00
C PRO A 25 -2.14 -7.30 -19.05
N ARG A 26 -1.73 -6.83 -20.24
CA ARG A 26 -1.22 -7.74 -21.28
C ARG A 26 -0.05 -8.54 -20.68
N GLU A 27 0.17 -9.78 -21.12
CA GLU A 27 1.26 -10.64 -20.59
C GLU A 27 2.66 -9.99 -20.65
N ASN A 28 2.82 -8.96 -21.50
CA ASN A 28 4.04 -8.18 -21.68
C ASN A 28 4.06 -6.86 -20.89
N SER A 29 3.13 -6.63 -19.96
CA SER A 29 3.18 -5.49 -19.05
C SER A 29 4.16 -5.74 -17.90
N GLU A 30 4.52 -4.68 -17.18
CA GLU A 30 5.31 -4.78 -15.93
C GLU A 30 4.66 -5.73 -14.92
N LEU A 31 3.32 -5.65 -14.75
CA LEU A 31 2.58 -6.61 -13.92
C LEU A 31 2.73 -8.05 -14.41
N GLY A 32 2.68 -8.29 -15.72
CA GLY A 32 2.91 -9.62 -16.29
C GLY A 32 4.30 -10.15 -15.99
N ALA A 33 5.33 -9.28 -16.01
CA ALA A 33 6.69 -9.65 -15.62
C ALA A 33 6.79 -9.97 -14.12
N LEU A 34 6.15 -9.19 -13.24
CA LEU A 34 6.13 -9.45 -11.79
C LEU A 34 5.40 -10.74 -11.44
N TRP A 35 4.28 -11.05 -12.10
CA TRP A 35 3.56 -12.31 -11.92
C TRP A 35 4.45 -13.51 -12.21
N ARG A 36 5.23 -13.48 -13.30
CA ARG A 36 6.21 -14.54 -13.60
C ARG A 36 7.34 -14.58 -12.58
N ARG A 37 7.91 -13.42 -12.23
CA ARG A 37 9.05 -13.32 -11.31
C ARG A 37 8.72 -13.90 -9.93
N TYR A 38 7.51 -13.69 -9.45
CA TYR A 38 7.09 -14.10 -8.10
C TYR A 38 6.13 -15.29 -8.09
N ASP A 39 5.96 -15.99 -9.22
CA ASP A 39 5.00 -17.10 -9.38
C ASP A 39 3.58 -16.74 -8.87
N ALA A 40 3.16 -15.51 -9.16
CA ALA A 40 1.87 -14.99 -8.74
C ALA A 40 0.80 -15.23 -9.80
N ARG A 41 -0.40 -15.61 -9.36
CA ARG A 41 -1.53 -15.78 -10.27
C ARG A 41 -1.93 -14.43 -10.87
N PRO A 42 -2.09 -14.30 -12.20
CA PRO A 42 -2.64 -13.11 -12.83
C PRO A 42 -3.97 -12.68 -12.20
N VAL A 43 -4.15 -11.38 -12.01
CA VAL A 43 -5.36 -10.81 -11.43
C VAL A 43 -5.81 -9.59 -12.21
N ARG A 44 -7.14 -9.45 -12.32
CA ARG A 44 -7.77 -8.26 -12.89
C ARG A 44 -7.90 -7.23 -11.76
N LEU A 45 -7.30 -6.06 -11.95
CA LEU A 45 -7.43 -4.97 -10.99
C LEU A 45 -8.82 -4.34 -11.13
N LEU A 46 -9.56 -4.27 -10.02
CA LEU A 46 -10.89 -3.68 -9.98
C LEU A 46 -11.00 -2.80 -8.74
N ARG A 47 -11.18 -1.49 -8.95
CA ARG A 47 -11.51 -0.57 -7.86
C ARG A 47 -12.90 -0.88 -7.32
N THR A 48 -13.01 -1.10 -6.02
CA THR A 48 -14.27 -1.35 -5.32
C THR A 48 -14.38 -0.45 -4.09
N ARG A 49 -15.60 -0.28 -3.58
CA ARG A 49 -15.83 0.49 -2.36
C ARG A 49 -15.19 -0.20 -1.15
N GLU A 50 -15.24 -1.52 -1.12
CA GLU A 50 -14.64 -2.36 -0.10
C GLU A 50 -13.12 -2.26 -0.13
N GLY A 51 -12.51 -2.29 -1.33
CA GLY A 51 -11.07 -2.09 -1.52
C GLY A 51 -10.63 -0.71 -1.04
N ARG A 52 -11.40 0.34 -1.36
CA ARG A 52 -11.14 1.71 -0.88
C ARG A 52 -11.23 1.82 0.65
N ALA A 53 -12.19 1.16 1.27
CA ALA A 53 -12.34 1.15 2.73
C ALA A 53 -11.17 0.45 3.41
N LEU A 54 -10.80 -0.76 2.95
CA LEU A 54 -9.64 -1.48 3.46
C LEU A 54 -8.33 -0.70 3.22
N SER A 55 -8.22 -0.05 2.07
CA SER A 55 -7.10 0.83 1.76
C SER A 55 -6.95 1.92 2.83
N LEU A 56 -8.03 2.62 3.18
CA LEU A 56 -8.02 3.64 4.24
C LEU A 56 -7.66 3.03 5.61
N GLU A 57 -8.23 1.87 5.97
CA GLU A 57 -7.90 1.18 7.22
C GLU A 57 -6.41 0.85 7.33
N ARG A 58 -5.79 0.36 6.25
CA ARG A 58 -4.34 0.07 6.23
C ARG A 58 -3.50 1.32 6.36
N TYR A 59 -3.89 2.41 5.71
CA TYR A 59 -3.22 3.70 5.83
C TYR A 59 -3.28 4.25 7.27
N LEU A 60 -4.47 4.23 7.89
CA LEU A 60 -4.64 4.67 9.29
C LEU A 60 -3.82 3.80 10.25
N ARG A 61 -3.82 2.49 10.04
CA ARG A 61 -3.02 1.57 10.86
C ARG A 61 -1.52 1.80 10.69
N ALA A 62 -1.05 2.05 9.46
CA ALA A 62 0.34 2.46 9.24
C ALA A 62 0.67 3.74 10.04
N SER A 63 -0.23 4.72 10.05
CA SER A 63 -0.05 5.94 10.85
C SER A 63 0.04 5.69 12.36
N GLU A 64 -0.60 4.66 12.89
CA GLU A 64 -0.50 4.30 14.32
C GLU A 64 0.90 3.75 14.63
N PHE A 65 1.44 2.90 13.74
CA PHE A 65 2.79 2.33 13.86
C PHE A 65 3.91 3.34 13.64
N MET A 66 3.66 4.47 12.98
CA MET A 66 4.66 5.55 12.83
C MET A 66 5.20 6.04 14.18
N GLY A 67 4.42 5.96 15.27
CA GLY A 67 4.89 6.32 16.61
C GLY A 67 6.01 5.40 17.13
N SER A 68 6.05 4.14 16.69
CA SER A 68 7.12 3.20 17.06
C SER A 68 8.47 3.59 16.46
N LEU A 69 8.46 4.37 15.38
CA LEU A 69 9.70 4.84 14.79
C LEU A 69 10.36 5.91 15.66
N THR A 70 9.63 6.67 16.50
CA THR A 70 10.22 7.78 17.31
C THR A 70 11.00 7.34 18.54
N SER A 71 11.01 6.04 18.86
CA SER A 71 11.81 5.47 19.94
C SER A 71 13.29 5.44 19.56
N SER A 72 14.17 6.04 20.38
CA SER A 72 15.61 6.22 20.11
C SER A 72 16.51 5.39 21.04
N THR A 73 16.01 4.32 21.67
CA THR A 73 16.89 3.48 22.49
C THR A 73 17.69 2.54 21.58
N ALA A 74 19.03 2.60 21.67
CA ALA A 74 19.94 1.74 20.92
C ALA A 74 19.67 0.23 21.11
N ASP A 75 19.08 -0.14 22.26
CA ASP A 75 18.77 -1.52 22.64
C ASP A 75 17.65 -2.19 21.83
N ASP A 76 17.01 -1.50 20.87
CA ASP A 76 15.88 -2.10 20.14
C ASP A 76 15.90 -1.86 18.62
N THR A 77 17.08 -2.01 18.02
CA THR A 77 17.27 -1.94 16.55
C THR A 77 16.36 -2.94 15.82
N ALA A 78 16.23 -4.16 16.32
CA ALA A 78 15.39 -5.17 15.68
C ALA A 78 13.90 -4.77 15.66
N TYR A 79 13.36 -4.27 16.78
CA TYR A 79 11.99 -3.76 16.81
C TYR A 79 11.80 -2.52 15.94
N PHE A 80 12.82 -1.66 15.84
CA PHE A 80 12.78 -0.50 14.96
C PHE A 80 12.63 -0.93 13.48
N PHE A 81 13.46 -1.84 12.99
CA PHE A 81 13.34 -2.37 11.62
C PHE A 81 12.05 -3.18 11.42
N TYR A 82 11.60 -3.93 12.44
CA TYR A 82 10.31 -4.62 12.40
C TYR A 82 9.15 -3.64 12.24
N SER A 83 9.15 -2.55 13.01
CA SER A 83 8.15 -1.49 12.95
C SER A 83 8.18 -0.75 11.61
N ALA A 84 9.37 -0.44 11.08
CA ALA A 84 9.55 0.15 9.75
C ALA A 84 8.94 -0.76 8.65
N GLY A 85 9.21 -2.07 8.72
CA GLY A 85 8.62 -3.05 7.80
C GLY A 85 7.09 -3.11 7.89
N ILE A 86 6.51 -3.06 9.10
CA ILE A 86 5.05 -3.00 9.27
C ILE A 86 4.47 -1.74 8.61
N VAL A 87 5.07 -0.57 8.87
CA VAL A 87 4.58 0.69 8.28
C VAL A 87 4.64 0.62 6.76
N ALA A 88 5.79 0.26 6.18
CA ALA A 88 5.97 0.16 4.74
C ALA A 88 4.98 -0.83 4.11
N GLN A 89 4.81 -2.00 4.70
CA GLN A 89 3.87 -3.01 4.21
C GLN A 89 2.43 -2.50 4.23
N LEU A 90 1.99 -1.91 5.35
CA LEU A 90 0.64 -1.39 5.50
C LEU A 90 0.38 -0.23 4.54
N ALA A 91 1.32 0.70 4.42
CA ALA A 91 1.21 1.86 3.53
C ALA A 91 1.13 1.42 2.06
N MET A 92 2.02 0.56 1.59
CA MET A 92 1.97 0.10 0.20
C MET A 92 0.76 -0.81 -0.06
N SER A 93 0.35 -1.63 0.91
CA SER A 93 -0.90 -2.41 0.79
C SER A 93 -2.12 -1.49 0.66
N SER A 94 -2.11 -0.31 1.29
CA SER A 94 -3.15 0.70 1.10
C SER A 94 -3.26 1.11 -0.37
N HIS A 95 -2.14 1.47 -1.02
CA HIS A 95 -2.12 1.78 -2.45
C HIS A 95 -2.62 0.60 -3.30
N LEU A 96 -2.12 -0.61 -3.05
CA LEU A 96 -2.50 -1.80 -3.82
C LEU A 96 -4.00 -2.09 -3.76
N LEU A 97 -4.61 -1.96 -2.58
CA LEU A 97 -6.05 -2.10 -2.40
C LEU A 97 -6.82 -0.99 -3.11
N ASP A 98 -6.29 0.24 -3.14
CA ASP A 98 -6.90 1.38 -3.80
C ASP A 98 -6.90 1.27 -5.34
N VAL A 99 -5.83 0.72 -5.92
CA VAL A 99 -5.75 0.47 -7.37
C VAL A 99 -6.49 -0.80 -7.80
N GLY A 100 -6.94 -1.62 -6.84
CA GLY A 100 -7.90 -2.70 -7.07
C GLY A 100 -7.33 -4.11 -7.00
N PHE A 101 -6.20 -4.34 -6.33
CA PHE A 101 -5.80 -5.68 -5.95
C PHE A 101 -6.74 -6.26 -4.88
N PRO A 102 -7.17 -7.53 -5.00
CA PRO A 102 -7.90 -8.20 -3.92
C PRO A 102 -7.01 -8.40 -2.68
N ASP A 103 -7.53 -8.15 -1.48
CA ASP A 103 -6.76 -8.32 -0.23
C ASP A 103 -6.19 -9.74 -0.06
N MET A 104 -6.99 -10.76 -0.37
CA MET A 104 -6.54 -12.16 -0.36
C MET A 104 -5.43 -12.45 -1.37
N TRP A 105 -5.39 -11.72 -2.48
CA TRP A 105 -4.32 -11.84 -3.46
C TRP A 105 -3.03 -11.23 -2.90
N CYS A 106 -3.10 -10.03 -2.31
CA CYS A 106 -1.96 -9.39 -1.64
C CYS A 106 -1.41 -10.29 -0.53
N ALA A 107 -2.28 -10.81 0.34
CA ALA A 107 -1.87 -11.69 1.44
C ALA A 107 -1.14 -12.95 0.94
N LYS A 108 -1.58 -13.54 -0.18
CA LYS A 108 -1.01 -14.77 -0.71
C LYS A 108 0.33 -14.56 -1.44
N TYR A 109 0.43 -13.54 -2.29
CA TYR A 109 1.58 -13.40 -3.20
C TYR A 109 2.61 -12.35 -2.79
N ILE A 110 2.19 -11.37 -1.98
CA ILE A 110 3.06 -10.34 -1.40
C ILE A 110 3.38 -10.71 0.05
N GLY A 111 2.35 -10.94 0.87
CA GLY A 111 2.52 -11.34 2.26
C GLY A 111 3.32 -10.33 3.08
N LEU A 112 4.47 -10.76 3.60
CA LEU A 112 5.35 -9.95 4.46
C LEU A 112 6.57 -9.39 3.73
N HIS A 113 6.56 -9.46 2.39
CA HIS A 113 7.63 -9.02 1.51
C HIS A 113 7.39 -7.58 1.05
N VAL A 114 8.14 -6.66 1.65
CA VAL A 114 8.02 -5.22 1.45
C VAL A 114 8.57 -4.81 0.07
N ASP A 115 9.63 -5.47 -0.39
CA ASP A 115 10.20 -5.39 -1.74
C ASP A 115 9.15 -5.67 -2.81
N ARG A 116 8.37 -6.75 -2.62
CA ARG A 116 7.28 -7.12 -3.54
C ARG A 116 6.17 -6.09 -3.52
N SER A 117 5.83 -5.57 -2.34
CA SER A 117 4.83 -4.49 -2.22
C SER A 117 5.23 -3.27 -3.05
N LEU A 118 6.50 -2.84 -2.96
CA LEU A 118 7.00 -1.70 -3.73
C LEU A 118 6.97 -1.99 -5.23
N ALA A 119 7.44 -3.17 -5.65
CA ALA A 119 7.45 -3.55 -7.06
C ALA A 119 6.04 -3.53 -7.68
N TYR A 120 5.04 -4.13 -7.01
CA TYR A 120 3.66 -4.11 -7.48
C TYR A 120 3.03 -2.71 -7.41
N ALA A 121 3.40 -1.90 -6.41
CA ALA A 121 2.94 -0.52 -6.33
C ALA A 121 3.47 0.30 -7.51
N ASN A 122 4.77 0.24 -7.80
CA ASN A 122 5.39 0.95 -8.92
C ASN A 122 4.78 0.54 -10.27
N ALA A 123 4.57 -0.76 -10.48
CA ALA A 123 3.90 -1.28 -11.68
C ALA A 123 2.41 -0.87 -11.81
N THR A 124 1.85 -0.20 -10.79
CA THR A 124 0.49 0.36 -10.78
C THR A 124 0.48 1.87 -10.55
N ALA A 125 1.48 2.57 -11.10
CA ALA A 125 1.62 4.02 -11.10
C ALA A 125 1.87 4.64 -9.72
N PHE A 126 2.50 3.90 -8.80
CA PHE A 126 3.03 4.49 -7.56
C PHE A 126 4.21 5.43 -7.85
N GLY A 127 5.07 5.10 -8.82
CA GLY A 127 6.11 6.02 -9.31
C GLY A 127 7.18 6.39 -8.28
N TYR A 128 7.54 5.46 -7.39
CA TYR A 128 8.51 5.66 -6.32
C TYR A 128 9.76 4.80 -6.56
N GLU A 129 10.69 5.30 -7.36
CA GLU A 129 11.85 4.57 -7.90
C GLU A 129 13.18 5.15 -7.38
N ASP A 130 13.25 5.38 -6.07
CA ASP A 130 14.46 5.84 -5.39
C ASP A 130 15.33 4.64 -4.94
N ALA A 131 16.62 4.67 -5.28
CA ALA A 131 17.54 3.56 -5.04
C ALA A 131 17.77 3.26 -3.54
N ALA A 132 17.75 4.28 -2.68
CA ALA A 132 17.87 4.08 -1.23
C ALA A 132 16.62 3.38 -0.69
N THR A 133 15.44 3.78 -1.17
CA THR A 133 14.17 3.14 -0.83
C THR A 133 14.14 1.69 -1.28
N GLU A 134 14.51 1.38 -2.53
CA GLU A 134 14.56 0.00 -3.02
C GLU A 134 15.47 -0.87 -2.16
N ARG A 135 16.69 -0.40 -1.87
CA ARG A 135 17.62 -1.08 -0.96
C ARG A 135 17.01 -1.30 0.42
N LEU A 136 16.33 -0.30 0.98
CA LEU A 136 15.71 -0.45 2.29
C LEU A 136 14.56 -1.47 2.24
N MET A 137 13.74 -1.50 1.19
CA MET A 137 12.66 -2.48 1.08
C MET A 137 13.22 -3.92 1.00
N ASP A 138 14.36 -4.12 0.33
CA ASP A 138 15.07 -5.40 0.31
C ASP A 138 15.58 -5.78 1.72
N VAL A 139 16.21 -4.85 2.43
CA VAL A 139 16.65 -5.04 3.83
C VAL A 139 15.47 -5.39 4.74
N LEU A 140 14.34 -4.72 4.58
CA LEU A 140 13.13 -5.00 5.36
C LEU A 140 12.46 -6.31 4.97
N SER A 141 12.81 -6.96 3.85
CA SER A 141 12.06 -8.10 3.34
C SER A 141 12.66 -9.46 3.71
N PRO A 142 11.81 -10.44 4.10
CA PRO A 142 10.48 -10.25 4.67
C PRO A 142 10.57 -9.67 6.08
N TYR A 143 9.64 -8.78 6.46
CA TYR A 143 9.84 -8.00 7.69
C TYR A 143 9.73 -8.81 8.98
N TRP A 144 9.12 -10.00 8.94
CA TRP A 144 9.04 -10.88 10.11
C TRP A 144 10.40 -11.25 10.68
N LYS A 145 11.47 -11.26 9.88
CA LYS A 145 12.83 -11.63 10.32
C LYS A 145 13.37 -10.73 11.44
N TRP A 146 12.81 -9.53 11.56
CA TRP A 146 13.18 -8.54 12.55
C TRP A 146 12.42 -8.69 13.89
N ASN A 147 11.40 -9.56 13.96
CA ASN A 147 10.63 -9.72 15.18
C ASN A 147 11.39 -10.49 16.29
N SER A 148 10.94 -10.35 17.53
CA SER A 148 11.58 -10.95 18.70
C SER A 148 11.64 -12.48 18.66
N LEU A 149 10.66 -13.15 18.04
CA LEU A 149 10.65 -14.60 17.90
C LEU A 149 11.76 -15.09 16.95
N SER A 150 11.98 -14.38 15.86
CA SER A 150 13.08 -14.67 14.90
C SER A 150 14.43 -14.49 15.57
N ARG A 151 14.58 -13.42 16.37
CA ARG A 151 15.79 -13.18 17.17
C ARG A 151 16.01 -14.30 18.19
N ALA A 152 14.96 -14.75 18.88
CA ALA A 152 15.03 -15.86 19.83
C ALA A 152 15.43 -17.19 19.16
N GLN A 153 15.22 -17.33 17.85
CA GLN A 153 15.67 -18.46 17.03
C GLN A 153 17.09 -18.28 16.46
N GLY A 154 17.79 -17.20 16.82
CA GLY A 154 19.15 -16.92 16.38
C GLY A 154 19.25 -16.29 14.99
N ILE A 155 18.15 -15.78 14.42
CA ILE A 155 18.19 -15.01 13.19
C ILE A 155 18.74 -13.62 13.50
N GLU A 156 19.82 -13.24 12.81
CA GLU A 156 20.45 -11.92 12.91
C GLU A 156 20.43 -11.26 11.52
N PRO A 157 19.38 -10.51 11.19
CA PRO A 157 19.30 -9.86 9.88
C PRO A 157 20.32 -8.73 9.76
N ASP A 158 20.86 -8.57 8.56
CA ASP A 158 21.70 -7.44 8.18
C ASP A 158 20.83 -6.18 7.99
N ASP A 159 21.24 -5.07 8.61
CA ASP A 159 20.59 -3.76 8.48
C ASP A 159 20.99 -3.02 7.20
N GLY A 160 21.89 -3.59 6.41
CA GLY A 160 22.35 -3.04 5.14
C GLY A 160 23.15 -1.76 5.30
N GLY A 161 23.65 -1.45 6.50
CA GLY A 161 24.38 -0.25 6.85
C GLY A 161 23.50 0.99 7.01
N PHE A 162 22.17 0.84 7.10
CA PHE A 162 21.25 1.96 7.25
C PHE A 162 21.28 2.54 8.67
N ALA A 163 21.43 3.86 8.78
CA ALA A 163 21.24 4.55 10.05
C ALA A 163 19.73 4.71 10.36
N SER A 164 19.35 4.69 11.64
CA SER A 164 17.94 4.81 12.04
C SER A 164 17.25 6.07 11.53
N ASP A 165 17.97 7.20 11.43
CA ASP A 165 17.42 8.44 10.89
C ASP A 165 17.18 8.37 9.37
N GLU A 166 18.05 7.67 8.64
CA GLU A 166 17.87 7.41 7.20
C GLU A 166 16.64 6.53 6.95
N VAL A 167 16.50 5.43 7.72
CA VAL A 167 15.30 4.58 7.66
C VAL A 167 14.04 5.38 7.97
N ARG A 168 14.08 6.21 9.02
CA ARG A 168 12.95 7.05 9.41
C ARG A 168 12.54 7.99 8.28
N GLU A 169 13.50 8.69 7.69
CA GLU A 169 13.24 9.63 6.60
C GLU A 169 12.59 8.92 5.40
N ILE A 170 13.15 7.80 4.96
CA ILE A 170 12.61 7.02 3.84
C ILE A 170 11.17 6.57 4.14
N ILE A 171 10.91 6.03 5.33
CA ILE A 171 9.59 5.52 5.71
C ILE A 171 8.55 6.66 5.83
N VAL A 172 8.94 7.82 6.38
CA VAL A 172 8.07 9.01 6.42
C VAL A 172 7.69 9.45 5.01
N ARG A 173 8.68 9.61 4.12
CA ARG A 173 8.43 10.06 2.74
C ARG A 173 7.60 9.06 1.95
N LEU A 174 7.84 7.76 2.12
CA LEU A 174 7.03 6.72 1.50
C LEU A 174 5.56 6.80 1.97
N PHE A 175 5.34 6.97 3.27
CA PHE A 175 4.01 7.07 3.86
C PHE A 175 3.26 8.32 3.37
N GLU A 176 3.94 9.47 3.31
CA GLU A 176 3.39 10.70 2.76
C GLU A 176 3.04 10.55 1.28
N HIS A 177 3.91 9.92 0.49
CA HIS A 177 3.65 9.65 -0.92
C HIS A 177 2.41 8.76 -1.12
N VAL A 178 2.22 7.72 -0.28
CA VAL A 178 0.98 6.93 -0.29
C VAL A 178 -0.25 7.82 -0.06
N ALA A 179 -0.18 8.77 0.88
CA ALA A 179 -1.27 9.70 1.14
C ALA A 179 -1.59 10.57 -0.08
N GLU A 180 -0.56 11.03 -0.80
CA GLU A 180 -0.70 11.84 -2.01
C GLU A 180 -1.37 11.06 -3.15
N VAL A 181 -0.90 9.85 -3.46
CA VAL A 181 -1.43 9.07 -4.59
C VAL A 181 -2.81 8.49 -4.32
N THR A 182 -3.12 8.17 -3.06
CA THR A 182 -4.43 7.63 -2.67
C THR A 182 -5.43 8.74 -2.31
N GLY A 183 -4.97 9.94 -1.95
CA GLY A 183 -5.81 11.00 -1.39
C GLY A 183 -6.33 10.69 0.03
N HIS A 184 -5.71 9.75 0.75
CA HIS A 184 -6.07 9.48 2.14
C HIS A 184 -5.58 10.59 3.06
N ILE A 185 -6.49 11.18 3.81
CA ILE A 185 -6.16 12.24 4.77
C ILE A 185 -6.01 11.61 6.15
N ARG A 186 -4.89 11.92 6.82
CA ARG A 186 -4.74 11.58 8.24
C ARG A 186 -5.76 12.42 9.03
N PRO A 187 -6.63 11.81 9.85
CA PRO A 187 -7.52 12.58 10.70
C PRO A 187 -6.65 13.46 11.60
N ALA A 188 -6.92 14.77 11.60
CA ALA A 188 -6.27 15.69 12.50
C ALA A 188 -6.40 15.13 13.91
N ARG A 189 -5.27 14.97 14.62
CA ARG A 189 -5.25 14.56 16.02
C ARG A 189 -6.22 15.50 16.74
N ARG A 190 -7.38 14.99 17.15
CA ARG A 190 -8.34 15.79 17.92
C ARG A 190 -7.56 16.25 19.14
N ALA A 191 -7.21 17.54 19.21
CA ALA A 191 -6.60 18.10 20.40
C ALA A 191 -7.56 17.74 21.54
N ALA A 192 -7.10 16.88 22.45
CA ALA A 192 -7.84 16.59 23.65
C ALA A 192 -8.03 17.95 24.33
N ARG A 193 -9.26 18.46 24.30
CA ARG A 193 -9.65 19.59 25.12
C ARG A 193 -9.52 19.11 26.56
N SER A 194 -8.44 19.54 27.22
CA SER A 194 -8.37 19.56 28.68
C SER A 194 -9.31 20.64 29.22
#